data_AF-A0A4Q4CRD8-F1
#
_entry.id   AF-A0A4Q4CRD8-F1
#
_cell.length_a   1.000
_cell.length_b   1.000
_cell.length_c   1.000
_cell.angle_alpha   90.00
_cell.angle_beta   90.00
_cell.angle_gamma   90.00
#
_symmetry.space_group_name_H-M   'P 1'
#
loop_
_entity.id
_entity.type
_entity.pdbx_description
1 polymer ?
#
loop_
_entity_poly.entity_id
_entity_poly.type
_entity_poly.pdbx_seq_one_letter_code
_entity_poly.pdbx_strand_id
1 'polypeptide(L)'
;FTLPGTTLVCGDSHTCTNGGVGALAFGIGASELSHVLATQTLMQRRPRAMRIRFEGTLPPGVTAKDMILHAIGRFGTAGGTGFAVEYAGAAVRALPLEARLTLCNLSIELGAKMGLIAPDDTTYEYLAGRRFAPKGAAWDAALADWRRLPSDPDAAFDADHRIEAAEIAPQVTWGTSPEQVLPITGRIPAPASAADRAALDYMGLEAGRPIEGTRVDWVFIGSCTNSRLSDLRDAAAMLRGRRVAPHVTAWVVPGSETVKRDAEAEGLHREFLAAGFEWREPGCSLCVAANGETVPPGARSVSTSNRNFVGRQGTGARTHLASPAMAAAAALAGAITDPRRP
;
A
#
# COMPACT_ATOMS: atom_id res chain seq x y z
N PHE A 1 13.57 -12.01 7.49
CA PHE A 1 14.26 -12.67 6.37
C PHE A 1 14.90 -11.64 5.46
N THR A 2 14.18 -10.59 5.07
CA THR A 2 14.71 -9.51 4.24
C THR A 2 15.65 -8.60 5.03
N LEU A 3 16.84 -8.34 4.47
CA LEU A 3 17.84 -7.40 4.96
C LEU A 3 18.23 -6.42 3.82
N PRO A 4 18.74 -5.22 4.13
CA PRO A 4 19.24 -4.31 3.12
C PRO A 4 20.30 -4.97 2.23
N GLY A 5 20.30 -4.64 0.93
CA GLY A 5 21.24 -5.18 -0.07
C GLY A 5 20.93 -6.61 -0.52
N THR A 6 19.91 -7.27 0.04
CA THR A 6 19.50 -8.60 -0.40
C THR A 6 18.81 -8.54 -1.76
N THR A 7 19.15 -9.46 -2.67
CA THR A 7 18.33 -9.75 -3.86
C THR A 7 17.31 -10.82 -3.52
N LEU A 8 16.01 -10.50 -3.66
CA LEU A 8 14.92 -11.40 -3.26
C LEU A 8 13.88 -11.53 -4.38
N VAL A 9 13.55 -12.78 -4.72
CA VAL A 9 12.50 -13.09 -5.69
C VAL A 9 11.49 -14.07 -5.12
N CYS A 10 10.23 -13.94 -5.53
CA CYS A 10 9.15 -14.83 -5.09
C CYS A 10 8.05 -14.88 -6.17
N GLY A 11 7.24 -15.93 -6.17
CA GLY A 11 6.09 -16.13 -7.05
C GLY A 11 4.90 -15.19 -6.80
N ASP A 12 5.14 -13.98 -6.28
CA ASP A 12 4.14 -12.95 -6.01
C ASP A 12 4.58 -11.60 -6.58
N SER A 13 3.67 -10.88 -7.23
CA SER A 13 3.99 -9.59 -7.87
C SER A 13 4.40 -8.50 -6.89
N HIS A 14 3.87 -8.54 -5.65
CA HIS A 14 4.14 -7.54 -4.62
C HIS A 14 5.38 -7.87 -3.79
N THR A 15 6.23 -8.79 -4.25
CA THR A 15 7.55 -9.03 -3.67
C THR A 15 8.38 -7.74 -3.55
N CYS A 16 8.13 -6.76 -4.44
CA CYS A 16 8.67 -5.41 -4.39
C CYS A 16 8.42 -4.64 -3.08
N THR A 17 7.46 -5.06 -2.25
CA THR A 17 7.28 -4.58 -0.86
C THR A 17 8.58 -4.53 -0.07
N ASN A 18 9.42 -5.55 -0.25
CA ASN A 18 10.69 -5.71 0.44
C ASN A 18 11.71 -4.61 0.10
N GLY A 19 11.48 -3.84 -0.97
CA GLY A 19 12.26 -2.65 -1.27
C GLY A 19 12.23 -1.58 -0.19
N GLY A 20 11.19 -1.56 0.66
CA GLY A 20 11.11 -0.62 1.77
C GLY A 20 12.19 -0.81 2.83
N VAL A 21 12.86 -1.97 2.87
CA VAL A 21 14.05 -2.21 3.72
C VAL A 21 15.38 -2.05 2.96
N GLY A 22 15.35 -1.55 1.72
CA GLY A 22 16.54 -1.43 0.88
C GLY A 22 16.97 -2.73 0.22
N ALA A 23 16.05 -3.67 -0.01
CA ALA A 23 16.32 -4.91 -0.75
C ALA A 23 15.95 -4.78 -2.24
N LEU A 24 16.71 -5.43 -3.11
CA LEU A 24 16.39 -5.55 -4.53
C LEU A 24 15.37 -6.69 -4.71
N ALA A 25 14.08 -6.37 -4.68
CA ALA A 25 13.03 -7.38 -4.60
C ALA A 25 11.97 -7.27 -5.70
N PHE A 26 11.64 -8.40 -6.34
CA PHE A 26 10.66 -8.42 -7.43
C PHE A 26 9.99 -9.78 -7.62
N GLY A 27 8.77 -9.76 -8.17
CA GLY A 27 8.01 -10.96 -8.46
C GLY A 27 8.51 -11.68 -9.71
N ILE A 28 8.40 -13.01 -9.73
CA ILE A 28 8.81 -13.87 -10.84
C ILE A 28 7.74 -14.93 -11.15
N GLY A 29 7.76 -15.47 -12.37
CA GLY A 29 6.84 -16.53 -12.78
C GLY A 29 7.18 -17.91 -12.20
N ALA A 30 6.26 -18.87 -12.33
CA ALA A 30 6.46 -20.23 -11.82
C ALA A 30 7.72 -20.93 -12.39
N SER A 31 7.99 -20.78 -13.69
CA SER A 31 9.18 -21.36 -14.33
C SER A 31 10.47 -20.75 -13.82
N GLU A 32 10.50 -19.43 -13.62
CA GLU A 32 11.65 -18.73 -13.03
C GLU A 32 11.85 -19.14 -11.58
N LEU A 33 10.77 -19.33 -10.82
CA LEU A 33 10.82 -19.78 -9.43
C LEU A 33 11.48 -21.17 -9.33
N SER A 34 11.05 -22.12 -10.17
CA SER A 34 11.68 -23.44 -10.25
C SER A 34 13.17 -23.36 -10.60
N HIS A 35 13.55 -22.45 -11.52
CA HIS A 35 14.95 -22.24 -11.87
C HIS A 35 15.76 -21.68 -10.68
N VAL A 36 15.27 -20.65 -10.00
CA VAL A 36 15.93 -20.06 -8.84
C VAL A 36 16.08 -21.07 -7.70
N LEU A 37 15.06 -21.90 -7.45
CA LEU A 37 15.15 -22.97 -6.45
C LEU A 37 16.25 -23.99 -6.80
N ALA A 38 16.47 -24.26 -8.07
CA ALA A 38 17.49 -25.20 -8.53
C ALA A 38 18.91 -24.60 -8.59
N THR A 39 19.04 -23.31 -8.96
CA THR A 39 20.35 -22.73 -9.33
C THR A 39 20.78 -21.54 -8.48
N GLN A 40 19.87 -20.94 -7.70
CA GLN A 40 20.06 -19.66 -7.01
C GLN A 40 20.49 -18.51 -7.94
N THR A 41 20.20 -18.62 -9.23
CA THR A 41 20.50 -17.59 -10.24
C THR A 41 19.26 -17.29 -11.07
N LEU A 42 19.22 -16.12 -11.71
CA LEU A 42 18.13 -15.73 -12.59
C LEU A 42 18.64 -14.73 -13.64
N MET A 43 18.42 -15.03 -14.91
CA MET A 43 18.71 -14.08 -15.98
C MET A 43 17.70 -12.94 -15.95
N GLN A 44 18.16 -11.70 -15.84
CA GLN A 44 17.30 -10.53 -15.80
C GLN A 44 17.88 -9.42 -16.68
N ARG A 45 17.02 -8.73 -17.42
CA ARG A 45 17.40 -7.46 -18.07
C ARG A 45 17.55 -6.39 -16.98
N ARG A 46 18.65 -5.65 -17.01
CA ARG A 46 18.87 -4.52 -16.11
C ARG A 46 17.78 -3.46 -16.38
N PRO A 47 16.96 -3.11 -15.38
CA PRO A 47 15.97 -2.06 -15.54
C PRO A 47 16.66 -0.70 -15.59
N ARG A 48 15.98 0.28 -16.21
CA ARG A 48 16.37 1.69 -16.15
C ARG A 48 16.16 2.23 -14.72
N ALA A 49 16.91 3.24 -14.33
CA ALA A 49 16.82 3.82 -12.99
C ALA A 49 15.84 5.01 -12.98
N MET A 50 14.75 4.92 -12.24
CA MET A 50 13.84 6.04 -12.00
C MET A 50 13.94 6.49 -10.55
N ARG A 51 13.88 7.79 -10.29
CA ARG A 51 13.71 8.34 -8.95
C ARG A 51 12.43 9.15 -8.84
N ILE A 52 11.68 8.95 -7.76
CA ILE A 52 10.54 9.77 -7.39
C ILE A 52 10.83 10.39 -6.02
N ARG A 53 11.07 11.70 -5.99
CA ARG A 53 11.31 12.46 -4.76
C ARG A 53 10.02 13.06 -4.22
N PHE A 54 9.68 12.73 -2.99
CA PHE A 54 8.64 13.40 -2.21
C PHE A 54 9.29 14.41 -1.26
N GLU A 55 9.24 15.69 -1.62
CA GLU A 55 9.89 16.77 -0.88
C GLU A 55 8.94 17.47 0.09
N GLY A 56 9.50 18.00 1.19
CA GLY A 56 8.72 18.64 2.25
C GLY A 56 8.11 17.66 3.26
N THR A 57 7.00 18.05 3.86
CA THR A 57 6.33 17.31 4.95
C THR A 57 4.91 16.95 4.54
N LEU A 58 4.46 15.73 4.88
CA LEU A 58 3.10 15.29 4.60
C LEU A 58 2.09 16.09 5.45
N PRO A 59 0.98 16.56 4.86
CA PRO A 59 -0.11 17.15 5.62
C PRO A 59 -0.75 16.15 6.60
N PRO A 60 -1.44 16.63 7.65
CA PRO A 60 -2.20 15.76 8.55
C PRO A 60 -3.20 14.87 7.81
N GLY A 61 -3.30 13.61 8.23
CA GLY A 61 -4.20 12.61 7.64
C GLY A 61 -3.71 12.00 6.31
N VAL A 62 -2.52 12.37 5.84
CA VAL A 62 -1.89 11.81 4.63
C VAL A 62 -0.87 10.75 5.04
N THR A 63 -0.94 9.60 4.38
CA THR A 63 -0.10 8.42 4.66
C THR A 63 0.73 8.01 3.44
N ALA A 64 1.63 7.03 3.60
CA ALA A 64 2.36 6.46 2.47
C ALA A 64 1.45 5.85 1.40
N LYS A 65 0.24 5.39 1.77
CA LYS A 65 -0.76 4.91 0.81
C LYS A 65 -1.21 6.04 -0.11
N ASP A 66 -1.45 7.22 0.44
CA ASP A 66 -1.85 8.41 -0.30
C ASP A 66 -0.70 8.91 -1.21
N MET A 67 0.55 8.82 -0.74
CA MET A 67 1.73 9.15 -1.54
C MET A 67 1.83 8.31 -2.81
N ILE A 68 1.75 6.99 -2.68
CA ILE A 68 1.90 6.09 -3.84
C ILE A 68 0.69 6.14 -4.76
N LEU A 69 -0.53 6.26 -4.21
CA LEU A 69 -1.73 6.46 -5.01
C LEU A 69 -1.66 7.77 -5.80
N HIS A 70 -1.22 8.87 -5.18
CA HIS A 70 -1.03 10.14 -5.88
C HIS A 70 0.00 10.01 -7.01
N ALA A 71 1.12 9.33 -6.78
CA ALA A 71 2.12 9.09 -7.82
C ALA A 71 1.57 8.22 -8.97
N ILE A 72 0.82 7.16 -8.67
CA ILE A 72 0.19 6.31 -9.70
C ILE A 72 -0.86 7.09 -10.48
N GLY A 73 -1.67 7.94 -9.83
CA GLY A 73 -2.61 8.81 -10.52
C GLY A 73 -1.93 9.82 -11.45
N ARG A 74 -0.75 10.32 -11.07
CA ARG A 74 0.02 11.28 -11.87
C ARG A 74 0.74 10.64 -13.06
N PHE A 75 1.34 9.47 -12.88
CA PHE A 75 2.19 8.83 -13.88
C PHE A 75 1.50 7.69 -14.66
N GLY A 76 0.34 7.24 -14.18
CA GLY A 76 -0.39 6.09 -14.73
C GLY A 76 0.22 4.75 -14.33
N THR A 77 -0.53 3.68 -14.58
CA THR A 77 -0.14 2.29 -14.31
C THR A 77 1.02 1.79 -15.16
N ALA A 78 1.37 2.52 -16.23
CA ALA A 78 2.52 2.23 -17.08
C ALA A 78 3.74 3.12 -16.79
N GLY A 79 3.64 4.08 -15.86
CA GLY A 79 4.64 5.13 -15.64
C GLY A 79 6.04 4.59 -15.28
N GLY A 80 6.12 3.47 -14.58
CA GLY A 80 7.34 2.79 -14.17
C GLY A 80 7.76 1.63 -15.08
N THR A 81 7.08 1.39 -16.20
CA THR A 81 7.37 0.23 -17.07
C THR A 81 8.83 0.20 -17.51
N GLY A 82 9.52 -0.90 -17.18
CA GLY A 82 10.94 -1.08 -17.50
C GLY A 82 11.92 -0.41 -16.53
N PHE A 83 11.42 0.22 -15.46
CA PHE A 83 12.23 0.88 -14.44
C PHE A 83 12.32 0.07 -13.14
N ALA A 84 13.41 0.30 -12.41
CA ALA A 84 13.50 0.16 -10.96
C ALA A 84 13.34 1.56 -10.36
N VAL A 85 12.41 1.71 -9.43
CA VAL A 85 12.04 3.02 -8.88
C VAL A 85 12.65 3.20 -7.49
N GLU A 86 13.49 4.22 -7.34
CA GLU A 86 13.92 4.72 -6.04
C GLU A 86 12.92 5.77 -5.54
N TYR A 87 12.38 5.54 -4.34
CA TYR A 87 11.60 6.55 -3.64
C TYR A 87 12.51 7.30 -2.66
N ALA A 88 12.55 8.61 -2.81
CA ALA A 88 13.47 9.48 -2.07
C ALA A 88 12.77 10.76 -1.60
N GLY A 89 13.54 11.68 -1.00
CA GLY A 89 13.06 12.98 -0.53
C GLY A 89 12.75 13.02 0.96
N ALA A 90 12.56 14.23 1.48
CA ALA A 90 12.37 14.45 2.92
C ALA A 90 11.16 13.71 3.50
N ALA A 91 10.04 13.64 2.77
CA ALA A 91 8.85 12.96 3.23
C ALA A 91 9.05 11.44 3.34
N VAL A 92 9.80 10.82 2.41
CA VAL A 92 10.11 9.38 2.46
C VAL A 92 11.03 9.06 3.65
N ARG A 93 12.05 9.89 3.91
CA ARG A 93 12.94 9.70 5.07
C ARG A 93 12.20 9.78 6.40
N ALA A 94 11.19 10.64 6.50
CA ALA A 94 10.36 10.79 7.69
C ALA A 94 9.37 9.62 7.92
N LEU A 95 9.17 8.73 6.93
CA LEU A 95 8.27 7.59 7.09
C LEU A 95 8.87 6.53 8.04
N PRO A 96 8.06 5.96 8.95
CA PRO A 96 8.44 4.73 9.65
C PRO A 96 8.58 3.59 8.63
N LEU A 97 9.36 2.56 8.98
CA LEU A 97 9.65 1.48 8.03
C LEU A 97 8.39 0.79 7.49
N GLU A 98 7.38 0.55 8.33
CA GLU A 98 6.13 -0.09 7.90
C GLU A 98 5.42 0.69 6.79
N ALA A 99 5.50 2.02 6.78
CA ALA A 99 4.96 2.87 5.73
C ALA A 99 5.84 2.87 4.46
N ARG A 100 7.16 2.70 4.59
CA ARG A 100 8.07 2.51 3.45
C ARG A 100 7.73 1.24 2.67
N LEU A 101 7.36 0.17 3.38
CA LEU A 101 6.88 -1.07 2.77
C LEU A 101 5.60 -0.87 1.96
N THR A 102 4.66 -0.02 2.44
CA THR A 102 3.45 0.37 1.69
C THR A 102 3.80 1.07 0.37
N LEU A 103 4.73 2.03 0.41
CA LEU A 103 5.16 2.76 -0.78
C LEU A 103 5.77 1.81 -1.82
N CYS A 104 6.67 0.92 -1.39
CA CYS A 104 7.29 -0.05 -2.29
C CYS A 104 6.34 -1.14 -2.79
N ASN A 105 5.32 -1.55 -2.00
CA ASN A 105 4.33 -2.56 -2.38
C ASN A 105 3.62 -2.21 -3.69
N LEU A 106 3.21 -0.94 -3.85
CA LEU A 106 2.46 -0.46 -5.01
C LEU A 106 3.34 -0.05 -6.21
N SER A 107 4.64 -0.31 -6.17
CA SER A 107 5.52 -0.03 -7.32
C SER A 107 5.10 -0.83 -8.54
N ILE A 108 4.58 -2.04 -8.35
CA ILE A 108 4.08 -2.85 -9.46
C ILE A 108 2.79 -2.30 -10.06
N GLU A 109 1.96 -1.60 -9.28
CA GLU A 109 0.80 -0.86 -9.79
C GLU A 109 1.18 0.42 -10.56
N LEU A 110 2.39 0.96 -10.36
CA LEU A 110 3.00 1.96 -11.23
C LEU A 110 3.58 1.33 -12.52
N GLY A 111 3.60 0.00 -12.62
CA GLY A 111 4.23 -0.75 -13.72
C GLY A 111 5.74 -0.96 -13.53
N ALA A 112 6.30 -0.50 -12.41
CA ALA A 112 7.70 -0.71 -12.10
C ALA A 112 7.98 -2.16 -11.74
N LYS A 113 9.15 -2.65 -12.15
CA LYS A 113 9.58 -4.00 -11.81
C LYS A 113 9.83 -4.17 -10.31
N MET A 114 10.33 -3.11 -9.69
CA MET A 114 10.66 -3.04 -8.28
C MET A 114 10.64 -1.59 -7.81
N GLY A 115 10.35 -1.39 -6.53
CA GLY A 115 10.57 -0.13 -5.83
C GLY A 115 11.60 -0.34 -4.73
N LEU A 116 12.31 0.71 -4.35
CA LEU A 116 13.36 0.65 -3.34
C LEU A 116 13.50 2.00 -2.62
N ILE A 117 13.78 1.91 -1.32
CA ILE A 117 14.11 3.06 -0.47
C ILE A 117 15.47 2.80 0.13
N ALA A 118 16.36 3.79 0.04
CA ALA A 118 17.69 3.70 0.62
C ALA A 118 17.59 3.40 2.13
N PRO A 119 18.32 2.39 2.64
CA PRO A 119 18.29 2.07 4.05
C PRO A 119 18.99 3.18 4.86
N ASP A 120 18.38 3.55 5.98
CA ASP A 120 18.89 4.54 6.93
C ASP A 120 18.72 4.04 8.37
N ASP A 121 18.97 4.89 9.35
CA ASP A 121 18.87 4.55 10.77
C ASP A 121 17.48 4.00 11.16
N THR A 122 16.39 4.48 10.55
CA THR A 122 15.03 3.91 10.75
C THR A 122 14.97 2.44 10.33
N THR A 123 15.62 2.10 9.21
CA THR A 123 15.71 0.71 8.74
C THR A 123 16.53 -0.14 9.71
N TYR A 124 17.66 0.38 10.19
CA TYR A 124 18.55 -0.35 11.09
C TYR A 124 17.91 -0.58 12.46
N GLU A 125 17.30 0.44 13.04
CA GLU A 125 16.57 0.35 14.31
C GLU A 125 15.42 -0.65 14.23
N TYR A 126 14.66 -0.65 13.13
CA TYR A 126 13.61 -1.64 12.95
C TYR A 126 14.15 -3.07 12.91
N LEU A 127 15.33 -3.30 12.32
CA LEU A 127 15.92 -4.64 12.19
C LEU A 127 16.61 -5.10 13.48
N ALA A 128 17.09 -4.19 14.32
CA ALA A 128 17.83 -4.49 15.54
C ALA A 128 17.05 -5.47 16.44
N GLY A 129 17.73 -6.54 16.88
CA GLY A 129 17.14 -7.54 17.78
C GLY A 129 16.12 -8.50 17.15
N ARG A 130 15.72 -8.32 15.88
CA ARG A 130 14.79 -9.24 15.22
C ARG A 130 15.40 -10.62 15.00
N ARG A 131 14.56 -11.67 15.01
CA ARG A 131 14.95 -13.09 14.94
C ARG A 131 16.00 -13.42 13.87
N PHE A 132 15.89 -12.81 12.69
CA PHE A 132 16.74 -13.07 11.52
C PHE A 132 17.72 -11.95 11.21
N ALA A 133 17.81 -10.93 12.06
CA ALA A 133 18.85 -9.92 11.94
C ALA A 133 20.18 -10.48 12.45
N PRO A 134 21.32 -10.05 11.86
CA PRO A 134 22.63 -10.40 12.38
C PRO A 134 22.80 -9.89 13.83
N LYS A 135 23.72 -10.49 14.58
CA LYS A 135 23.96 -10.18 16.00
C LYS A 135 25.46 -10.02 16.28
N GLY A 136 25.80 -9.26 17.32
CA GLY A 136 27.20 -9.02 17.72
C GLY A 136 28.05 -8.48 16.58
N ALA A 137 29.27 -8.99 16.40
CA ALA A 137 30.18 -8.53 15.34
C ALA A 137 29.59 -8.64 13.92
N ALA A 138 28.70 -9.59 13.65
CA ALA A 138 28.03 -9.70 12.36
C ALA A 138 27.03 -8.56 12.13
N TRP A 139 26.41 -8.02 13.20
CA TRP A 139 25.55 -6.85 13.13
C TRP A 139 26.37 -5.61 12.77
N ASP A 140 27.51 -5.41 13.42
CA ASP A 140 28.38 -4.26 13.18
C ASP A 140 28.92 -4.27 11.73
N ALA A 141 29.33 -5.44 11.24
CA ALA A 141 29.75 -5.62 9.86
C ALA A 141 28.61 -5.35 8.86
N ALA A 142 27.40 -5.86 9.13
CA ALA A 142 26.24 -5.61 8.30
C ALA A 142 25.85 -4.13 8.28
N LEU A 143 25.89 -3.45 9.43
CA LEU A 143 25.61 -2.02 9.53
C LEU A 143 26.62 -1.19 8.73
N ALA A 144 27.91 -1.54 8.80
CA ALA A 144 28.95 -0.88 8.01
C ALA A 144 28.76 -1.08 6.50
N ASP A 145 28.25 -2.24 6.08
CA ASP A 145 27.89 -2.50 4.68
C ASP A 145 26.63 -1.74 4.26
N TRP A 146 25.56 -1.82 5.07
CA TRP A 146 24.28 -1.20 4.75
C TRP A 146 24.36 0.32 4.64
N ARG A 147 25.27 0.98 5.38
CA ARG A 147 25.52 2.43 5.28
C ARG A 147 26.13 2.85 3.94
N ARG A 148 26.64 1.91 3.13
CA ARG A 148 27.16 2.16 1.78
C ARG A 148 26.13 1.92 0.67
N LEU A 149 24.95 1.41 1.00
CA LEU A 149 23.90 1.11 0.02
C LEU A 149 23.12 2.32 -0.53
N PRO A 150 22.95 3.44 0.20
CA PRO A 150 22.30 4.61 -0.38
C PRO A 150 22.98 5.07 -1.67
N SER A 151 22.18 5.55 -2.62
CA SER A 151 22.66 6.10 -3.89
C SER A 151 23.66 7.23 -3.66
N ASP A 152 24.73 7.25 -4.45
CA ASP A 152 25.72 8.33 -4.43
C ASP A 152 25.07 9.70 -4.76
N PRO A 153 25.57 10.83 -4.23
CA PRO A 153 25.00 12.15 -4.49
C PRO A 153 24.92 12.52 -5.98
N ASP A 154 25.82 12.00 -6.80
CA ASP A 154 25.92 12.19 -8.25
C ASP A 154 25.34 11.02 -9.06
N ALA A 155 24.63 10.08 -8.42
CA ALA A 155 23.99 8.97 -9.11
C ALA A 155 23.03 9.48 -10.20
N ALA A 156 23.24 8.97 -11.42
CA ALA A 156 22.42 9.31 -12.58
C ALA A 156 21.15 8.44 -12.63
N PHE A 157 20.02 9.09 -12.91
CA PHE A 157 18.73 8.44 -13.11
C PHE A 157 18.24 8.70 -14.54
N ASP A 158 17.73 7.65 -15.17
CA ASP A 158 17.08 7.71 -16.48
C ASP A 158 15.81 8.59 -16.47
N ALA A 159 15.15 8.68 -15.31
CA ALA A 159 14.00 9.54 -15.06
C ALA A 159 14.01 10.01 -13.60
N ASP A 160 13.78 11.30 -13.36
CA ASP A 160 13.90 11.88 -12.02
C ASP A 160 12.78 12.88 -11.75
N HIS A 161 11.79 12.44 -10.98
CA HIS A 161 10.56 13.17 -10.73
C HIS A 161 10.54 13.78 -9.32
N ARG A 162 9.81 14.89 -9.20
CA ARG A 162 9.60 15.59 -7.93
C ARG A 162 8.11 15.78 -7.68
N ILE A 163 7.68 15.47 -6.46
CA ILE A 163 6.33 15.66 -5.93
C ILE A 163 6.47 16.45 -4.63
N GLU A 164 5.75 17.56 -4.50
CA GLU A 164 5.67 18.30 -3.24
C GLU A 164 4.71 17.56 -2.31
N ALA A 165 5.20 17.10 -1.15
CA ALA A 165 4.39 16.35 -0.18
C ALA A 165 3.16 17.16 0.29
N ALA A 166 3.28 18.49 0.34
CA ALA A 166 2.21 19.40 0.73
C ALA A 166 1.01 19.41 -0.26
N GLU A 167 1.21 18.98 -1.51
CA GLU A 167 0.15 18.90 -2.52
C GLU A 167 -0.69 17.62 -2.39
N ILE A 168 -0.22 16.66 -1.59
CA ILE A 168 -0.87 15.36 -1.43
C ILE A 168 -1.97 15.52 -0.37
N ALA A 169 -3.21 15.29 -0.78
CA ALA A 169 -4.34 15.09 0.13
C ALA A 169 -4.63 13.59 0.29
N PRO A 170 -5.47 13.17 1.25
CA PRO A 170 -5.94 11.78 1.31
C PRO A 170 -6.53 11.35 -0.04
N GLN A 171 -6.14 10.18 -0.54
CA GLN A 171 -6.46 9.70 -1.89
C GLN A 171 -7.48 8.56 -1.86
N VAL A 172 -8.36 8.52 -2.86
CA VAL A 172 -9.31 7.43 -3.05
C VAL A 172 -9.51 7.13 -4.54
N THR A 173 -9.51 5.86 -4.93
CA THR A 173 -9.79 5.51 -6.33
C THR A 173 -11.27 5.75 -6.64
N TRP A 174 -11.59 6.26 -7.82
CA TRP A 174 -12.95 6.44 -8.31
C TRP A 174 -13.34 5.37 -9.34
N GLY A 175 -12.37 4.79 -10.04
CA GLY A 175 -12.59 3.82 -11.11
C GLY A 175 -12.23 2.38 -10.74
N THR A 176 -11.82 1.60 -11.74
CA THR A 176 -11.46 0.17 -11.65
C THR A 176 -9.96 -0.08 -11.83
N SER A 177 -9.15 0.98 -11.88
CA SER A 177 -7.68 0.94 -11.94
C SER A 177 -7.09 1.81 -10.83
N PRO A 178 -5.92 1.46 -10.26
CA PRO A 178 -5.23 2.30 -9.28
C PRO A 178 -4.88 3.72 -9.78
N GLU A 179 -4.72 3.93 -11.09
CA GLU A 179 -4.49 5.27 -11.66
C GLU A 179 -5.75 6.14 -11.72
N GLN A 180 -6.93 5.53 -11.64
CA GLN A 180 -8.20 6.24 -11.58
C GLN A 180 -8.45 6.68 -10.14
N VAL A 181 -7.65 7.63 -9.70
CA VAL A 181 -7.57 8.13 -8.31
C VAL A 181 -7.64 9.64 -8.27
N LEU A 182 -8.17 10.16 -7.17
CA LEU A 182 -8.29 11.60 -6.93
C LEU A 182 -8.18 11.90 -5.43
N PRO A 183 -7.83 13.15 -5.06
CA PRO A 183 -7.91 13.58 -3.67
C PRO A 183 -9.35 13.48 -3.18
N ILE A 184 -9.56 13.17 -1.90
CA ILE A 184 -10.89 13.00 -1.30
C ILE A 184 -11.83 14.21 -1.49
N THR A 185 -11.27 15.42 -1.59
CA THR A 185 -11.99 16.66 -1.86
C THR A 185 -12.33 16.86 -3.34
N GLY A 186 -11.94 15.92 -4.20
CA GLY A 186 -12.09 15.96 -5.64
C GLY A 186 -13.50 15.58 -6.13
N ARG A 187 -13.75 15.91 -7.39
CA ARG A 187 -14.97 15.57 -8.11
C ARG A 187 -14.66 14.47 -9.12
N ILE A 188 -15.57 13.53 -9.27
CA ILE A 188 -15.46 12.42 -10.22
C ILE A 188 -15.27 13.01 -11.63
N PRO A 189 -14.22 12.63 -12.37
CA PRO A 189 -13.92 13.23 -13.66
C PRO A 189 -14.96 12.83 -14.73
N ALA A 190 -15.12 13.67 -15.75
CA ALA A 190 -15.81 13.26 -16.97
C ALA A 190 -14.98 12.18 -17.69
N PRO A 191 -15.59 11.15 -18.29
CA PRO A 191 -14.85 10.09 -18.94
C PRO A 191 -14.09 10.62 -20.17
N ALA A 192 -12.77 10.53 -20.15
CA ALA A 192 -11.91 10.93 -21.26
C ALA A 192 -11.72 9.81 -22.30
N SER A 193 -12.02 8.57 -21.92
CA SER A 193 -11.87 7.37 -22.75
C SER A 193 -13.05 6.40 -22.61
N ALA A 194 -13.10 5.38 -23.48
CA ALA A 194 -14.06 4.28 -23.33
C ALA A 194 -13.82 3.47 -22.05
N ALA A 195 -12.55 3.34 -21.64
CA ALA A 195 -12.18 2.66 -20.39
C ALA A 195 -12.69 3.43 -19.16
N ASP A 196 -12.60 4.77 -19.16
CA ASP A 196 -13.13 5.59 -18.07
C ASP A 196 -14.66 5.52 -18.00
N ARG A 197 -15.33 5.52 -19.16
CA ARG A 197 -16.78 5.34 -19.22
C ARG A 197 -17.20 4.00 -18.63
N ALA A 198 -16.55 2.92 -19.06
CA ALA A 198 -16.80 1.59 -18.51
C ALA A 198 -16.51 1.49 -17.00
N ALA A 199 -15.47 2.17 -16.52
CA ALA A 199 -15.14 2.24 -15.10
C ALA A 199 -16.22 2.97 -14.30
N LEU A 200 -16.71 4.14 -14.78
CA LEU A 200 -17.81 4.87 -14.13
C LEU A 200 -19.11 4.06 -14.10
N ASP A 201 -19.46 3.41 -15.21
CA ASP A 201 -20.65 2.57 -15.32
C ASP A 201 -20.56 1.39 -14.34
N TYR A 202 -19.40 0.70 -14.30
CA TYR A 202 -19.15 -0.39 -13.37
C TYR A 202 -19.24 0.08 -11.91
N MET A 203 -18.58 1.19 -11.60
CA MET A 203 -18.54 1.77 -10.27
C MET A 203 -19.86 2.44 -9.88
N GLY A 204 -20.81 2.61 -10.81
CA GLY A 204 -22.08 3.31 -10.56
C GLY A 204 -21.84 4.72 -10.04
N LEU A 205 -20.94 5.46 -10.68
CA LEU A 205 -20.57 6.83 -10.31
C LEU A 205 -20.96 7.81 -11.41
N GLU A 206 -21.38 9.01 -11.01
CA GLU A 206 -21.75 10.10 -11.91
C GLU A 206 -20.64 11.15 -11.98
N ALA A 207 -20.21 11.49 -13.20
CA ALA A 207 -19.21 12.53 -13.43
C ALA A 207 -19.66 13.89 -12.85
N GLY A 208 -18.71 14.64 -12.31
CA GLY A 208 -18.92 15.96 -11.72
C GLY A 208 -19.48 15.94 -10.29
N ARG A 209 -19.91 14.79 -9.76
CA ARG A 209 -20.29 14.65 -8.34
C ARG A 209 -19.03 14.56 -7.45
N PRO A 210 -19.05 15.06 -6.21
CA PRO A 210 -18.00 14.77 -5.23
C PRO A 210 -17.88 13.27 -4.99
N ILE A 211 -16.66 12.75 -4.77
CA ILE A 211 -16.50 11.36 -4.34
C ILE A 211 -16.88 11.20 -2.85
N GLU A 212 -16.59 12.23 -2.04
CA GLU A 212 -16.99 12.31 -0.64
C GLU A 212 -18.52 12.24 -0.53
N GLY A 213 -19.02 11.44 0.42
CA GLY A 213 -20.44 11.18 0.61
C GLY A 213 -20.99 10.01 -0.22
N THR A 214 -20.19 9.40 -1.09
CA THR A 214 -20.61 8.17 -1.81
C THR A 214 -20.85 7.04 -0.80
N ARG A 215 -22.09 6.53 -0.72
CA ARG A 215 -22.48 5.47 0.24
C ARG A 215 -21.64 4.20 0.05
N VAL A 216 -21.20 3.64 1.17
CA VAL A 216 -20.39 2.42 1.26
C VAL A 216 -21.19 1.33 1.97
N ASP A 217 -21.01 0.08 1.55
CA ASP A 217 -21.63 -1.11 2.12
C ASP A 217 -20.61 -1.97 2.88
N TRP A 218 -19.35 -1.96 2.44
CA TRP A 218 -18.28 -2.79 2.95
C TRP A 218 -17.02 -1.97 3.23
N VAL A 219 -16.33 -2.31 4.31
CA VAL A 219 -14.99 -1.79 4.59
C VAL A 219 -14.04 -2.94 4.87
N PHE A 220 -12.86 -2.89 4.26
CA PHE A 220 -11.80 -3.86 4.45
C PHE A 220 -10.48 -3.17 4.81
N ILE A 221 -10.02 -3.40 6.05
CA ILE A 221 -8.67 -3.04 6.51
C ILE A 221 -7.84 -4.31 6.57
N GLY A 222 -6.97 -4.51 5.58
CA GLY A 222 -6.19 -5.73 5.42
C GLY A 222 -5.21 -5.64 4.26
N SER A 223 -4.76 -6.79 3.75
CA SER A 223 -3.75 -6.94 2.68
C SER A 223 -2.30 -6.75 3.11
N CYS A 224 -1.38 -7.38 2.38
CA CYS A 224 0.07 -7.15 2.47
C CYS A 224 0.48 -5.68 2.31
N THR A 225 -0.39 -4.83 1.77
CA THR A 225 -0.16 -3.39 1.65
C THR A 225 -0.25 -2.64 2.97
N ASN A 226 -1.35 -2.80 3.71
CA ASN A 226 -1.72 -1.93 4.85
C ASN A 226 -2.49 -2.73 5.92
N SER A 227 -1.78 -3.58 6.65
CA SER A 227 -2.29 -4.38 7.76
C SER A 227 -1.20 -4.69 8.79
N ARG A 228 -0.18 -3.84 8.84
CA ARG A 228 0.92 -3.93 9.81
C ARG A 228 0.49 -3.30 11.13
N LEU A 229 1.32 -3.43 12.16
CA LEU A 229 0.93 -2.98 13.49
C LEU A 229 0.67 -1.46 13.53
N SER A 230 1.46 -0.65 12.81
CA SER A 230 1.20 0.79 12.70
C SER A 230 -0.13 1.11 12.01
N ASP A 231 -0.46 0.41 10.91
CA ASP A 231 -1.74 0.59 10.19
C ASP A 231 -2.94 0.32 11.11
N LEU A 232 -2.84 -0.74 11.94
CA LEU A 232 -3.90 -1.11 12.88
C LEU A 232 -4.04 -0.12 14.03
N ARG A 233 -2.93 0.44 14.53
CA ARG A 233 -2.94 1.50 15.55
C ARG A 233 -3.63 2.76 15.04
N ASP A 234 -3.29 3.19 13.82
CA ASP A 234 -3.87 4.38 13.21
C ASP A 234 -5.39 4.23 13.04
N ALA A 235 -5.83 3.08 12.50
CA ALA A 235 -7.25 2.77 12.37
C ALA A 235 -7.95 2.66 13.73
N ALA A 236 -7.38 1.94 14.71
CA ALA A 236 -7.95 1.78 16.04
C ALA A 236 -8.11 3.12 16.79
N ALA A 237 -7.15 4.04 16.64
CA ALA A 237 -7.25 5.39 17.21
C ALA A 237 -8.48 6.15 16.69
N MET A 238 -8.87 5.91 15.43
CA MET A 238 -10.11 6.45 14.88
C MET A 238 -11.35 5.69 15.37
N LEU A 239 -11.27 4.41 15.69
CA LEU A 239 -12.45 3.65 16.08
C LEU A 239 -12.86 3.85 17.54
N ARG A 240 -11.95 4.30 18.40
CA ARG A 240 -12.16 4.44 19.84
C ARG A 240 -13.43 5.25 20.17
N GLY A 241 -14.33 4.60 20.92
CA GLY A 241 -15.58 5.22 21.40
C GLY A 241 -16.63 5.47 20.32
N ARG A 242 -16.41 5.01 19.08
CA ARG A 242 -17.32 5.18 17.95
C ARG A 242 -17.82 3.82 17.45
N ARG A 243 -18.85 3.81 16.63
CA ARG A 243 -19.39 2.59 16.01
C ARG A 243 -19.53 2.75 14.50
N VAL A 244 -19.27 1.65 13.81
CA VAL A 244 -19.50 1.48 12.37
C VAL A 244 -20.97 1.76 12.06
N ALA A 245 -21.22 2.38 10.91
CA ALA A 245 -22.58 2.66 10.45
C ALA A 245 -23.40 1.36 10.36
N PRO A 246 -24.69 1.34 10.78
CA PRO A 246 -25.44 0.08 10.93
C PRO A 246 -25.57 -0.75 9.66
N HIS A 247 -25.44 -0.14 8.48
CA HIS A 247 -25.54 -0.81 7.18
C HIS A 247 -24.19 -1.25 6.60
N VAL A 248 -23.07 -1.01 7.30
CA VAL A 248 -21.73 -1.35 6.81
C VAL A 248 -21.24 -2.66 7.44
N THR A 249 -20.81 -3.59 6.59
CA THR A 249 -20.00 -4.74 7.00
C THR A 249 -18.53 -4.34 7.02
N ALA A 250 -17.89 -4.36 8.19
CA ALA A 250 -16.51 -3.90 8.35
C ALA A 250 -15.60 -5.04 8.82
N TRP A 251 -14.56 -5.34 8.04
CA TRP A 251 -13.59 -6.38 8.33
C TRP A 251 -12.20 -5.81 8.55
N VAL A 252 -11.49 -6.37 9.53
CA VAL A 252 -10.07 -6.13 9.74
C VAL A 252 -9.31 -7.46 9.75
N VAL A 253 -8.28 -7.56 8.91
CA VAL A 253 -7.41 -8.72 8.76
C VAL A 253 -5.98 -8.31 9.05
N PRO A 254 -5.39 -8.75 10.18
CA PRO A 254 -3.98 -8.49 10.48
C PRO A 254 -3.06 -9.12 9.42
N GLY A 255 -1.94 -8.47 9.11
CA GLY A 255 -1.06 -8.91 8.02
C GLY A 255 -0.25 -10.18 8.31
N SER A 256 -0.19 -10.61 9.57
CA SER A 256 0.42 -11.87 9.99
C SER A 256 -0.03 -12.26 11.39
N GLU A 257 0.23 -13.51 11.77
CA GLU A 257 0.07 -14.02 13.14
C GLU A 257 0.83 -13.18 14.18
N THR A 258 2.02 -12.69 13.83
CA THR A 258 2.80 -11.84 14.74
C THR A 258 2.12 -10.50 14.94
N VAL A 259 1.68 -9.85 13.86
CA VAL A 259 0.95 -8.57 13.96
C VAL A 259 -0.35 -8.75 14.75
N LYS A 260 -1.08 -9.85 14.54
CA LYS A 260 -2.29 -10.15 15.30
C LYS A 260 -2.01 -10.25 16.80
N ARG A 261 -1.03 -11.06 17.21
CA ARG A 261 -0.64 -11.20 18.62
C ARG A 261 -0.18 -9.88 19.24
N ASP A 262 0.62 -9.09 18.51
CA ASP A 262 1.12 -7.80 19.00
C ASP A 262 -0.04 -6.80 19.16
N ALA A 263 -0.95 -6.74 18.18
CA ALA A 263 -2.15 -5.91 18.23
C ALA A 263 -3.11 -6.35 19.36
N GLU A 264 -3.21 -7.65 19.63
CA GLU A 264 -3.99 -8.18 20.73
C GLU A 264 -3.40 -7.86 22.09
N ALA A 265 -2.08 -7.94 22.24
CA ALA A 265 -1.34 -7.55 23.43
C ALA A 265 -1.50 -6.05 23.75
N GLU A 266 -1.59 -5.20 22.72
CA GLU A 266 -1.89 -3.77 22.85
C GLU A 266 -3.39 -3.46 23.05
N GLY A 267 -4.25 -4.47 22.95
CA GLY A 267 -5.70 -4.29 23.08
C GLY A 267 -6.38 -3.67 21.86
N LEU A 268 -5.69 -3.50 20.73
CA LEU A 268 -6.24 -2.88 19.51
C LEU A 268 -7.47 -3.65 19.00
N HIS A 269 -7.44 -4.99 19.06
CA HIS A 269 -8.58 -5.83 18.68
C HIS A 269 -9.88 -5.45 19.40
N ARG A 270 -9.79 -4.96 20.66
CA ARG A 270 -10.97 -4.55 21.44
C ARG A 270 -11.59 -3.28 20.89
N GLU A 271 -10.79 -2.34 20.39
CA GLU A 271 -11.27 -1.11 19.75
C GLU A 271 -12.00 -1.44 18.45
N PHE A 272 -11.46 -2.35 17.64
CA PHE A 272 -12.13 -2.84 16.42
C PHE A 272 -13.46 -3.54 16.74
N LEU A 273 -13.46 -4.50 17.67
CA LEU A 273 -14.66 -5.22 18.09
C LEU A 273 -15.71 -4.28 18.70
N ALA A 274 -15.28 -3.33 19.54
CA ALA A 274 -16.17 -2.35 20.15
C ALA A 274 -16.82 -1.44 19.11
N ALA A 275 -16.10 -1.09 18.03
CA ALA A 275 -16.64 -0.33 16.92
C ALA A 275 -17.56 -1.16 16.01
N GLY A 276 -17.49 -2.49 16.06
CA GLY A 276 -18.32 -3.39 15.25
C GLY A 276 -17.60 -3.98 14.03
N PHE A 277 -16.27 -3.93 13.99
CA PHE A 277 -15.49 -4.67 13.00
C PHE A 277 -15.43 -6.16 13.36
N GLU A 278 -15.43 -7.02 12.35
CA GLU A 278 -15.00 -8.41 12.49
C GLU A 278 -13.46 -8.48 12.55
N TRP A 279 -12.94 -8.99 13.67
CA TRP A 279 -11.52 -9.29 13.85
C TRP A 279 -11.20 -10.66 13.23
N ARG A 280 -10.69 -10.66 11.99
CA ARG A 280 -10.48 -11.87 11.18
C ARG A 280 -9.11 -12.51 11.44
N GLU A 281 -8.91 -13.70 10.89
CA GLU A 281 -7.61 -14.37 10.90
C GLU A 281 -6.69 -13.84 9.79
N PRO A 282 -5.36 -13.82 10.01
CA PRO A 282 -4.40 -13.31 9.03
C PRO A 282 -4.44 -14.07 7.71
N GLY A 283 -4.51 -13.34 6.60
CA GLY A 283 -4.52 -13.92 5.26
C GLY A 283 -4.71 -12.88 4.16
N CYS A 284 -4.62 -13.30 2.89
CA CYS A 284 -4.84 -12.40 1.78
C CYS A 284 -6.29 -11.90 1.71
N SER A 285 -7.27 -12.69 2.15
CA SER A 285 -8.67 -12.30 2.29
C SER A 285 -9.22 -11.58 1.05
N LEU A 286 -10.03 -10.53 1.23
CA LEU A 286 -10.58 -9.68 0.18
C LEU A 286 -9.52 -8.99 -0.69
N CYS A 287 -8.22 -9.03 -0.36
CA CYS A 287 -7.19 -8.52 -1.27
C CYS A 287 -7.11 -9.32 -2.57
N VAL A 288 -7.42 -10.63 -2.53
CA VAL A 288 -7.38 -11.54 -3.69
C VAL A 288 -8.68 -12.34 -3.86
N ALA A 289 -9.48 -12.48 -2.80
CA ALA A 289 -10.74 -13.22 -2.79
C ALA A 289 -10.63 -14.72 -3.18
N ALA A 290 -9.41 -15.26 -3.28
CA ALA A 290 -9.15 -16.64 -3.66
C ALA A 290 -9.54 -17.66 -2.57
N ASN A 291 -9.78 -17.19 -1.34
CA ASN A 291 -10.24 -17.98 -0.20
C ASN A 291 -11.77 -18.00 -0.05
N GLY A 292 -12.52 -17.56 -1.08
CA GLY A 292 -14.00 -17.51 -1.08
C GLY A 292 -14.60 -16.30 -0.36
N GLU A 293 -13.77 -15.53 0.35
CA GLU A 293 -14.16 -14.24 0.92
C GLU A 293 -14.37 -13.23 -0.22
N THR A 294 -15.61 -12.80 -0.42
CA THR A 294 -15.99 -11.90 -1.51
C THR A 294 -16.97 -10.84 -1.02
N VAL A 295 -16.89 -9.66 -1.65
CA VAL A 295 -17.89 -8.61 -1.55
C VAL A 295 -19.05 -8.94 -2.50
N PRO A 296 -20.32 -8.88 -2.06
CA PRO A 296 -21.46 -9.20 -2.90
C PRO A 296 -21.57 -8.32 -4.17
N PRO A 297 -22.16 -8.85 -5.26
CA PRO A 297 -22.40 -8.06 -6.47
C PRO A 297 -23.17 -6.77 -6.18
N GLY A 298 -22.71 -5.65 -6.74
CA GLY A 298 -23.34 -4.33 -6.59
C GLY A 298 -22.98 -3.58 -5.30
N ALA A 299 -22.48 -4.28 -4.27
CA ALA A 299 -22.04 -3.65 -3.03
C ALA A 299 -20.76 -2.83 -3.24
N ARG A 300 -20.65 -1.70 -2.53
CA ARG A 300 -19.50 -0.80 -2.59
C ARG A 300 -18.57 -1.01 -1.40
N SER A 301 -17.30 -1.26 -1.70
CA SER A 301 -16.23 -1.52 -0.72
C SER A 301 -15.20 -0.39 -0.70
N VAL A 302 -14.80 0.05 0.49
CA VAL A 302 -13.54 0.80 0.69
C VAL A 302 -12.51 -0.16 1.26
N SER A 303 -11.40 -0.33 0.55
CA SER A 303 -10.40 -1.36 0.80
C SER A 303 -9.00 -0.75 0.92
N THR A 304 -8.21 -1.24 1.86
CA THR A 304 -6.79 -0.88 1.99
C THR A 304 -5.87 -1.71 1.08
N SER A 305 -6.43 -2.60 0.25
CA SER A 305 -5.70 -3.41 -0.74
C SER A 305 -5.00 -2.57 -1.83
N ASN A 306 -4.21 -3.23 -2.68
CA ASN A 306 -3.47 -2.61 -3.78
C ASN A 306 -4.21 -2.63 -5.13
N ARG A 307 -5.27 -3.43 -5.29
CA ARG A 307 -5.97 -3.61 -6.58
C ARG A 307 -7.48 -3.54 -6.44
N ASN A 308 -8.12 -2.83 -7.37
CA ASN A 308 -9.57 -2.67 -7.52
C ASN A 308 -10.07 -3.01 -8.94
N PHE A 309 -9.36 -3.88 -9.66
CA PHE A 309 -9.81 -4.36 -10.96
C PHE A 309 -11.20 -5.01 -10.88
N VAL A 310 -11.93 -4.99 -12.00
CA VAL A 310 -13.25 -5.63 -12.11
C VAL A 310 -13.17 -7.08 -11.63
N GLY A 311 -14.04 -7.44 -10.68
CA GLY A 311 -14.11 -8.79 -10.12
C GLY A 311 -13.08 -9.11 -9.04
N ARG A 312 -12.16 -8.18 -8.70
CA ARG A 312 -11.01 -8.47 -7.81
C ARG A 312 -11.42 -8.91 -6.41
N GLN A 313 -12.41 -8.26 -5.81
CA GLN A 313 -12.94 -8.62 -4.49
C GLN A 313 -14.23 -9.45 -4.60
N GLY A 314 -14.58 -9.94 -5.79
CA GLY A 314 -15.87 -10.57 -6.07
C GLY A 314 -16.54 -10.00 -7.32
N THR A 315 -17.30 -10.83 -8.02
CA THR A 315 -18.02 -10.45 -9.24
C THR A 315 -18.97 -9.29 -8.96
N GLY A 316 -18.80 -8.17 -9.68
CA GLY A 316 -19.64 -6.98 -9.53
C GLY A 316 -19.40 -6.13 -8.27
N ALA A 317 -18.37 -6.44 -7.47
CA ALA A 317 -18.00 -5.62 -6.31
C ALA A 317 -17.36 -4.28 -6.73
N ARG A 318 -17.87 -3.17 -6.19
CA ARG A 318 -17.38 -1.81 -6.53
C ARG A 318 -16.35 -1.36 -5.50
N THR A 319 -15.06 -1.54 -5.81
CA THR A 319 -13.98 -1.36 -4.83
C THR A 319 -13.25 -0.03 -5.00
N HIS A 320 -13.07 0.69 -3.90
CA HIS A 320 -12.26 1.90 -3.79
C HIS A 320 -11.02 1.60 -2.96
N LEU A 321 -9.84 1.96 -3.46
CA LEU A 321 -8.60 1.85 -2.72
C LEU A 321 -8.37 3.12 -1.91
N ALA A 322 -8.05 2.96 -0.62
CA ALA A 322 -7.77 4.07 0.28
C ALA A 322 -6.76 3.67 1.39
N SER A 323 -6.34 4.63 2.21
CA SER A 323 -5.54 4.39 3.40
C SER A 323 -6.35 3.74 4.54
N PRO A 324 -5.71 3.10 5.53
CA PRO A 324 -6.40 2.58 6.72
C PRO A 324 -7.23 3.63 7.45
N ALA A 325 -6.71 4.86 7.57
CA ALA A 325 -7.43 5.96 8.20
C ALA A 325 -8.73 6.29 7.44
N MET A 326 -8.68 6.37 6.12
CA MET A 326 -9.89 6.62 5.32
C MET A 326 -10.87 5.45 5.33
N ALA A 327 -10.37 4.21 5.32
CA ALA A 327 -11.21 3.03 5.47
C ALA A 327 -11.96 3.04 6.81
N ALA A 328 -11.26 3.32 7.91
CA ALA A 328 -11.87 3.45 9.23
C ALA A 328 -12.90 4.59 9.26
N ALA A 329 -12.57 5.76 8.70
CA ALA A 329 -13.49 6.88 8.60
C ALA A 329 -14.76 6.52 7.79
N ALA A 330 -14.59 5.83 6.67
CA ALA A 330 -15.70 5.40 5.82
C ALA A 330 -16.59 4.37 6.51
N ALA A 331 -16.02 3.50 7.36
CA ALA A 331 -16.79 2.54 8.14
C ALA A 331 -17.70 3.25 9.15
N LEU A 332 -17.17 4.27 9.83
CA LEU A 332 -17.93 5.07 10.79
C LEU A 332 -19.02 5.89 10.11
N ALA A 333 -18.70 6.55 8.98
CA ALA A 333 -19.63 7.43 8.27
C ALA A 333 -20.66 6.66 7.42
N GLY A 334 -20.38 5.42 7.03
CA GLY A 334 -21.21 4.67 6.07
C GLY A 334 -21.09 5.17 4.63
N ALA A 335 -20.08 5.99 4.34
CA ALA A 335 -19.80 6.62 3.06
C ALA A 335 -18.32 6.98 2.94
N ILE A 336 -17.82 7.14 1.72
CA ILE A 336 -16.46 7.66 1.47
C ILE A 336 -16.33 9.05 2.12
N THR A 337 -15.36 9.23 3.02
CA THR A 337 -15.22 10.47 3.79
C THR A 337 -13.76 10.83 4.04
N ASP A 338 -13.51 12.11 4.30
CA ASP A 338 -12.19 12.63 4.63
C ASP A 338 -11.75 12.18 6.04
N PRO A 339 -10.65 11.41 6.18
CA PRO A 339 -10.18 10.93 7.48
C PRO A 339 -9.74 12.05 8.44
N ARG A 340 -9.59 13.28 7.93
CA ARG A 340 -9.27 14.47 8.73
C ARG A 340 -10.50 15.03 9.44
N ARG A 341 -11.70 14.56 9.10
CA ARG A 341 -12.97 14.99 9.72
C ARG A 341 -13.41 13.93 10.75
N PRO A 342 -13.90 14.35 11.93
CA PRO A 342 -14.25 13.45 13.03
C PRO A 342 -15.53 12.64 12.80
#